data_AF-A0A8T6UTA7-F1
#
_entry.id   AF-A0A8T6UTA7-F1
#
_cell.length_a   1.000
_cell.length_b   1.000
_cell.length_c   1.000
_cell.angle_alpha   90.00
_cell.angle_beta   90.00
_cell.angle_gamma   90.00
#
_symmetry.space_group_name_H-M   'P 1'
#
loop_
_entity.id
_entity.type
_entity.pdbx_description
1 polymer ?
#
loop_
_entity_poly.entity_id
_entity_poly.type
_entity_poly.pdbx_seq_one_letter_code
_entity_poly.pdbx_strand_id
1 'polypeptide(L)'
;MITAIITQLKTGSVSNVVAKFDGKVNLVPPYVVVWEDIRSGRLSGVYVAYHNVPGTSDLVDDYMTEEVLTLLDKVILTDASGNKFRLEDTNEVSQLVEDNDDHTISKDRLFLLPKLGAV
;
A
#
# COMPACT_ATOMS: atom_id res chain seq x y z
N MET A 1 11.61 -5.18 -3.57
CA MET A 1 11.07 -4.17 -2.64
C MET A 1 9.59 -4.37 -2.37
N ILE A 2 8.73 -4.24 -3.40
CA ILE A 2 7.29 -4.51 -3.30
C ILE A 2 6.96 -5.84 -2.62
N THR A 3 7.69 -6.91 -2.92
CA THR A 3 7.50 -8.22 -2.24
C THR A 3 7.65 -8.14 -0.72
N ALA A 4 8.60 -7.36 -0.20
CA ALA A 4 8.81 -7.21 1.24
C ALA A 4 7.67 -6.39 1.89
N ILE A 5 7.20 -5.36 1.20
CA ILE A 5 6.04 -4.55 1.61
C ILE A 5 4.78 -5.41 1.65
N ILE A 6 4.53 -6.18 0.59
CA ILE A 6 3.42 -7.15 0.52
C ILE A 6 3.52 -8.16 1.66
N THR A 7 4.71 -8.70 1.92
CA THR A 7 4.92 -9.68 3.00
C THR A 7 4.60 -9.08 4.36
N GLN A 8 5.02 -7.84 4.60
CA GLN A 8 4.71 -7.13 5.84
C GLN A 8 3.21 -6.85 5.98
N LEU A 9 2.54 -6.34 4.94
CA LEU A 9 1.11 -6.05 4.96
C LEU A 9 0.26 -7.31 5.20
N LYS A 10 0.71 -8.48 4.73
CA LYS A 10 0.06 -9.77 4.98
C LYS A 10 0.04 -10.20 6.45
N THR A 11 0.79 -9.52 7.32
CA THR A 11 0.75 -9.77 8.78
C THR A 11 -0.43 -9.07 9.47
N GLY A 12 -1.11 -8.15 8.77
CA GLY A 12 -2.33 -7.50 9.24
C GLY A 12 -3.59 -8.36 9.11
N SER A 13 -4.73 -7.72 9.34
CA SER A 13 -6.08 -8.26 9.27
C SER A 13 -6.51 -8.66 7.86
N VAL A 14 -5.92 -8.04 6.82
CA VAL A 14 -6.17 -8.36 5.41
C VAL A 14 -4.94 -9.01 4.80
N SER A 15 -5.00 -10.33 4.61
CA SER A 15 -3.91 -11.12 4.01
C SER A 15 -3.97 -11.19 2.47
N ASN A 16 -5.07 -10.75 1.86
CA ASN A 16 -5.23 -10.68 0.41
C ASN A 16 -4.50 -9.44 -0.14
N VAL A 17 -3.17 -9.50 -0.19
CA VAL A 17 -2.29 -8.41 -0.64
C VAL A 17 -1.57 -8.80 -1.92
N VAL A 18 -1.67 -7.96 -2.94
CA VAL A 18 -1.14 -8.19 -4.29
C VAL A 18 -0.38 -6.98 -4.81
N ALA A 19 0.58 -7.22 -5.72
CA ALA A 19 1.17 -6.14 -6.51
C ALA A 19 0.16 -5.70 -7.57
N LYS A 20 0.19 -4.43 -7.99
CA LYS A 20 -0.58 -3.97 -9.14
C LYS A 20 -0.23 -4.81 -10.36
N PHE A 21 -1.27 -5.18 -11.11
CA PHE A 21 -1.19 -5.98 -12.33
C PHE A 21 -1.90 -5.22 -13.45
N ASP A 22 -1.45 -5.43 -14.68
CA ASP A 22 -2.14 -4.93 -15.87
C ASP A 22 -3.23 -5.95 -16.27
N GLY A 23 -4.50 -5.65 -15.95
CA GLY A 23 -5.64 -6.46 -16.36
C GLY A 23 -6.76 -6.52 -15.33
N LYS A 24 -7.89 -7.15 -15.69
CA LYS A 24 -8.97 -7.46 -14.75
C LYS A 24 -8.61 -8.73 -13.97
N VAL A 25 -8.24 -8.59 -12.71
CA VAL A 25 -8.20 -9.71 -11.76
C VAL A 25 -9.44 -9.61 -10.90
N ASN A 26 -10.21 -10.70 -10.85
CA ASN A 26 -11.33 -10.81 -9.93
C ASN A 26 -10.78 -11.12 -8.54
N LEU A 27 -10.40 -10.08 -7.82
CA LEU A 27 -10.08 -10.17 -6.39
C LEU A 27 -11.39 -10.16 -5.60
N VAL A 28 -11.43 -10.96 -4.53
CA VAL A 28 -12.54 -10.95 -3.58
C VAL A 28 -12.19 -9.93 -2.48
N PRO A 29 -12.97 -8.87 -2.29
CA PRO A 29 -12.77 -7.93 -1.18
C PRO A 29 -12.97 -8.62 0.18
N PRO A 30 -12.25 -8.21 1.23
CA PRO A 30 -11.28 -7.11 1.25
C PRO A 30 -9.92 -7.51 0.65
N TYR A 31 -9.25 -6.57 -0.03
CA TYR A 31 -7.91 -6.79 -0.57
C TYR A 31 -7.07 -5.52 -0.62
N VAL A 32 -5.76 -5.67 -0.73
CA VAL A 32 -4.79 -4.55 -0.79
C VAL A 32 -3.95 -4.66 -2.06
N VAL A 33 -3.78 -3.55 -2.76
CA VAL A 33 -2.94 -3.43 -3.96
C VAL A 33 -1.75 -2.53 -3.67
N VAL A 34 -0.56 -2.95 -4.08
CA VAL A 34 0.69 -2.20 -3.85
C VAL A 34 1.39 -1.93 -5.18
N TRP A 35 1.83 -0.69 -5.42
CA TRP A 35 2.63 -0.34 -6.60
C TRP A 35 3.64 0.77 -6.34
N GLU A 36 4.71 0.77 -7.14
CA GLU A 36 5.72 1.84 -7.10
C GLU A 36 5.24 3.03 -7.94
N ASP A 37 5.46 4.24 -7.41
CA ASP A 37 5.33 5.50 -8.14
C ASP A 37 6.74 6.06 -8.39
N ILE A 38 7.20 5.95 -9.63
CA ILE A 38 8.50 6.50 -10.03
C ILE A 38 8.25 7.96 -10.43
N ARG A 39 8.23 8.85 -9.44
CA ARG A 39 8.19 10.30 -9.69
C ARG A 39 9.50 10.74 -10.33
N SER A 40 9.43 11.43 -11.46
CA SER A 40 10.62 11.93 -12.15
C SER A 40 11.43 12.83 -11.22
N GLY A 41 12.72 12.51 -11.04
CA GLY A 41 13.68 13.46 -10.47
C GLY A 41 14.29 13.18 -9.10
N ARG A 42 14.00 12.06 -8.39
CA ARG A 42 14.87 11.37 -7.38
C ARG A 42 14.10 10.62 -6.27
N LEU A 43 12.80 10.82 -6.12
CA LEU A 43 11.98 10.18 -5.09
C LEU A 43 11.16 9.05 -5.71
N SER A 44 11.34 7.84 -5.20
CA SER A 44 10.43 6.72 -5.47
C SER A 44 9.38 6.71 -4.37
N GLY A 45 8.12 6.54 -4.75
CA GLY A 45 7.01 6.34 -3.83
C GLY A 45 6.48 4.91 -3.93
N VAL A 46 5.72 4.50 -2.93
CA VAL A 46 4.92 3.28 -2.96
C VAL A 46 3.50 3.66 -2.56
N TYR A 47 2.53 3.35 -3.41
CA TYR A 47 1.13 3.42 -3.05
C TYR A 47 0.66 2.09 -2.49
N VAL A 48 -0.15 2.18 -1.46
CA VAL A 48 -0.92 1.08 -0.87
C VAL A 48 -2.38 1.47 -0.98
N ALA A 49 -3.18 0.73 -1.75
CA ALA A 49 -4.62 0.92 -1.85
C ALA A 49 -5.35 -0.23 -1.16
N TYR A 50 -6.31 0.11 -0.32
CA TYR A 50 -7.22 -0.84 0.30
C TYR A 50 -8.57 -0.79 -0.39
N HIS A 51 -9.06 -1.95 -0.81
CA HIS A 51 -10.34 -2.12 -1.48
C HIS A 51 -11.30 -2.95 -0.62
N ASN A 52 -12.53 -2.49 -0.48
CA ASN A 52 -13.58 -3.16 0.26
C ASN A 52 -14.95 -3.03 -0.42
N VAL A 53 -15.97 -3.72 0.10
CA VAL A 53 -17.33 -3.68 -0.43
C VAL A 53 -18.00 -2.32 -0.17
N PRO A 54 -18.91 -1.85 -1.05
CA PRO A 54 -19.67 -0.63 -0.82
C PRO A 54 -20.42 -0.62 0.52
N GLY A 55 -20.54 0.57 1.14
CA GLY A 55 -21.16 0.75 2.45
C GLY A 55 -20.23 0.50 3.64
N THR A 56 -18.92 0.34 3.41
CA THR A 56 -17.91 0.11 4.46
C THR A 56 -16.86 1.23 4.55
N SER A 57 -17.25 2.47 4.27
CA SER A 57 -16.35 3.65 4.28
C SER A 57 -15.52 3.75 5.56
N ASP A 58 -16.15 3.53 6.71
CA ASP A 58 -15.49 3.65 8.02
C ASP A 58 -14.40 2.59 8.18
N LEU A 59 -14.63 1.36 7.69
CA LEU A 59 -13.62 0.30 7.70
C LEU A 59 -12.45 0.61 6.75
N VAL A 60 -12.72 1.26 5.62
CA VAL A 60 -11.67 1.70 4.69
C VAL A 60 -10.80 2.78 5.33
N ASP A 61 -11.42 3.72 6.03
CA ASP A 61 -10.74 4.81 6.73
C ASP A 61 -9.90 4.29 7.90
N ASP A 62 -10.47 3.45 8.76
CA ASP A 62 -9.77 2.86 9.90
C ASP A 62 -8.58 2.02 9.43
N TYR A 63 -8.79 1.17 8.41
CA TYR A 63 -7.72 0.32 7.88
C TYR A 63 -6.55 1.15 7.31
N MET A 64 -6.84 2.22 6.56
CA MET A 64 -5.79 3.05 5.95
C MET A 64 -5.08 3.98 6.94
N THR A 65 -5.79 4.48 7.95
CA THR A 65 -5.25 5.44 8.91
C THR A 65 -4.57 4.79 10.10
N GLU A 66 -5.06 3.63 10.55
CA GLU A 66 -4.52 2.93 11.72
C GLU A 66 -3.64 1.75 11.31
N GLU A 67 -4.19 0.80 10.57
CA GLU A 67 -3.55 -0.50 10.37
C GLU A 67 -2.39 -0.44 9.36
N VAL A 68 -2.63 0.11 8.15
CA VAL A 68 -1.58 0.26 7.14
C VAL A 68 -0.43 1.12 7.66
N LEU A 69 -0.75 2.18 8.41
CA LEU A 69 0.27 3.02 9.04
C LEU A 69 1.07 2.24 10.08
N THR A 70 0.40 1.48 10.97
CA THR A 70 1.08 0.67 11.98
C THR A 70 1.97 -0.41 11.38
N LEU A 71 1.55 -1.02 10.28
CA LEU A 71 2.29 -2.10 9.63
C LEU A 71 3.53 -1.62 8.87
N LEU A 72 3.58 -0.36 8.44
CA LEU A 72 4.62 0.16 7.56
C LEU A 72 5.45 1.30 8.17
N ASP A 73 4.89 2.11 9.08
CA ASP A 73 5.62 3.20 9.72
C ASP A 73 6.76 2.65 10.60
N LYS A 74 7.95 3.23 10.42
CA LYS A 74 9.17 2.88 11.17
C LYS A 74 9.61 1.41 11.09
N VAL A 75 8.96 0.57 10.29
CA VAL A 75 9.37 -0.83 10.09
C VAL A 75 10.57 -0.91 9.16
N ILE A 76 11.60 -1.65 9.58
CA ILE A 76 12.75 -1.97 8.72
C ILE A 76 12.40 -3.21 7.91
N LEU A 77 12.23 -3.02 6.61
CA LEU A 77 11.93 -4.08 5.65
C LEU A 77 13.23 -4.58 5.01
N THR A 78 13.24 -5.86 4.62
CA THR A 78 14.38 -6.48 3.91
C THR A 78 13.90 -7.01 2.57
N ASP A 79 14.50 -6.57 1.47
CA ASP A 79 14.18 -7.08 0.13
C ASP A 79 14.82 -8.47 -0.13
N ALA A 80 14.48 -9.06 -1.27
CA ALA A 80 14.99 -10.38 -1.66
C ALA A 80 16.52 -10.44 -1.85
N SER A 81 17.17 -9.28 -2.05
CA SER A 81 18.61 -9.16 -2.17
C SER A 81 19.29 -8.93 -0.82
N GLY A 82 18.53 -8.88 0.29
CA GLY A 82 19.03 -8.62 1.63
C GLY A 82 19.23 -7.13 1.95
N ASN A 83 18.83 -6.21 1.06
CA ASN A 83 18.92 -4.78 1.33
C ASN A 83 17.83 -4.38 2.32
N LYS A 84 18.25 -3.61 3.34
CA LYS A 84 17.34 -3.04 4.33
C LYS A 84 16.87 -1.67 3.88
N PHE A 85 15.58 -1.40 4.04
CA PHE A 85 14.98 -0.10 3.75
C PHE A 85 13.85 0.18 4.73
N ARG A 86 13.44 1.44 4.78
CA ARG A 86 12.31 1.91 5.59
C ARG A 86 11.50 2.88 4.74
N LEU A 87 10.19 2.77 4.85
CA LEU A 87 9.27 3.71 4.21
C LEU A 87 9.10 4.94 5.11
N GLU A 88 8.95 6.10 4.48
CA GLU A 88 8.58 7.35 5.15
C GLU A 88 7.13 7.67 4.82
N ASP A 89 6.32 7.94 5.84
CA ASP A 89 4.95 8.38 5.67
C ASP A 89 4.90 9.81 5.11
N THR A 90 4.00 10.07 4.16
CA THR A 90 3.78 11.41 3.58
C THR A 90 2.61 12.16 4.22
N ASN A 91 1.83 11.51 5.08
CA ASN A 91 0.48 11.94 5.45
C ASN A 91 -0.49 12.10 4.25
N GLU A 92 -0.09 11.71 3.03
CA GLU A 92 -0.95 11.75 1.85
C GLU A 92 -1.82 10.49 1.83
N VAL A 93 -3.06 10.63 2.29
CA VAL A 93 -4.14 9.65 2.12
C VAL A 93 -5.15 10.25 1.14
N SER A 94 -5.57 9.48 0.16
CA SER A 94 -6.52 9.93 -0.84
C SER A 94 -7.95 10.06 -0.29
N GLN A 95 -8.80 10.72 -1.06
CA GLN A 95 -10.24 10.71 -0.81
C GLN A 95 -10.81 9.32 -1.12
N LEU A 96 -11.94 8.99 -0.50
CA LEU A 96 -12.65 7.75 -0.78
C LEU A 96 -13.07 7.72 -2.26
N VAL A 97 -12.74 6.64 -2.94
CA VAL A 97 -13.25 6.32 -4.27
C VAL A 97 -14.39 5.32 -4.10
N GLU A 98 -15.61 5.70 -4.51
CA GLU A 98 -16.81 4.89 -4.27
C GLU A 98 -17.23 3.99 -5.45
N ASP A 99 -16.63 4.18 -6.63
CA ASP A 99 -17.02 3.51 -7.87
C ASP A 99 -15.77 3.08 -8.66
N ASN A 100 -15.03 2.10 -8.11
CA ASN A 100 -13.96 1.46 -8.86
C ASN A 100 -14.54 0.51 -9.94
N ASP A 101 -13.77 0.24 -10.99
CA ASP A 101 -14.15 -0.64 -12.11
C ASP A 101 -14.55 -2.07 -11.69
N ASP A 102 -14.18 -2.49 -10.48
CA ASP A 102 -14.48 -3.80 -9.89
C ASP A 102 -15.62 -3.75 -8.84
N HIS A 103 -16.35 -2.64 -8.78
CA HIS A 103 -17.45 -2.38 -7.84
C HIS A 103 -17.05 -2.36 -6.36
N THR A 104 -15.77 -2.08 -6.07
CA THR A 104 -15.28 -1.81 -4.72
C THR A 104 -15.23 -0.33 -4.41
N ILE A 105 -15.15 -0.03 -3.12
CA ILE A 105 -14.71 1.28 -2.63
C ILE A 105 -13.26 1.19 -2.17
N SER A 106 -12.50 2.29 -2.29
CA SER A 106 -11.09 2.27 -1.91
C SER A 106 -10.55 3.60 -1.42
N LYS A 107 -9.45 3.52 -0.67
CA LYS A 107 -8.53 4.62 -0.38
C LYS A 107 -7.11 4.15 -0.58
N ASP A 108 -6.24 5.09 -0.92
CA ASP A 108 -4.81 4.86 -1.09
C ASP A 108 -3.99 5.79 -0.21
N ARG A 109 -2.81 5.30 0.16
CA ARG A 109 -1.81 6.07 0.89
C ARG A 109 -0.47 5.97 0.18
N LEU A 110 0.20 7.10 0.09
CA LEU A 110 1.56 7.17 -0.41
C LEU A 110 2.56 7.03 0.73
N PHE A 111 3.59 6.22 0.48
CA PHE A 111 4.80 6.18 1.27
C PHE A 111 5.99 6.57 0.40
N LEU A 112 6.93 7.33 0.93
CA LEU A 112 8.20 7.61 0.26
C LEU A 112 9.21 6.51 0.56
N LEU A 113 9.98 6.19 -0.47
CA LEU A 113 11.19 5.43 -0.36
C LEU A 113 12.37 6.39 -0.36
N PRO A 114 12.91 6.79 0.82
CA PRO A 114 14.11 7.58 0.87
C PRO A 114 15.26 6.79 0.24
N LYS A 115 16.02 7.43 -0.65
CA LYS A 115 17.32 6.89 -1.04
C LYS A 115 18.19 6.92 0.22
N LEU A 116 18.50 5.75 0.77
CA LEU A 116 19.63 5.62 1.68
C LEU A 116 20.84 6.16 0.90
N GLY A 117 21.39 7.29 1.33
CA GLY A 117 22.62 7.82 0.75
C GLY A 117 23.65 6.70 0.75
N ALA A 118 24.29 6.48 -0.40
CA ALA A 118 25.47 5.62 -0.44
C ALA A 118 26.43 6.14 0.63
N VAL A 119 26.74 5.29 1.61
CA VAL A 119 27.81 5.56 2.58
C VAL A 119 29.15 5.43 1.86
#